data_AF-A0A8T5UBN5-F1
#
_entry.id   AF-A0A8T5UBN5-F1
#
_cell.length_a   1.000
_cell.length_b   1.000
_cell.length_c   1.000
_cell.angle_alpha   90.00
_cell.angle_beta   90.00
_cell.angle_gamma   90.00
#
_symmetry.space_group_name_H-M   'P 1'
#
loop_
_entity.id
_entity.type
_entity.pdbx_description
1 polymer ?
#
loop_
_entity_poly.entity_id
_entity_poly.type
_entity_poly.pdbx_seq_one_letter_code
_entity_poly.pdbx_strand_id
1 'polypeptide(L)'
;MSPYYFQMVNVREHCSWCTESNEEALEKAKILVNSGIKRARELEIVPIRTVPVEKATLVVGGGIAGMNSALDLANQGIKVYLVEEKTTIGGRMAQLDRTFPTDDCSI
;
A
#
# COMPACT_ATOMS: atom_id res chain seq x y z
N MET A 1 -20.82 12.37 -11.83
CA MET A 1 -19.60 12.92 -12.47
C MET A 1 -18.59 11.78 -12.60
N SER A 2 -17.95 11.60 -13.76
CA SER A 2 -16.95 10.53 -13.95
C SER A 2 -15.72 10.77 -13.05
N PRO A 3 -15.12 9.74 -12.43
CA PRO A 3 -13.92 9.91 -11.60
C PRO A 3 -12.73 10.48 -12.38
N TYR A 4 -12.74 10.39 -13.71
CA TYR A 4 -11.72 10.96 -14.58
C TYR A 4 -11.80 12.48 -14.73
N TYR A 5 -12.90 13.11 -14.31
CA TYR A 5 -13.02 14.56 -14.20
C TYR A 5 -12.57 15.09 -12.83
N PHE A 6 -11.55 14.46 -12.24
CA PHE A 6 -10.95 14.88 -10.99
C PHE A 6 -9.48 15.23 -11.19
N GLN A 7 -9.09 16.41 -10.70
CA GLN A 7 -7.70 16.83 -10.65
C GLN A 7 -7.31 17.16 -9.20
N MET A 8 -6.44 16.35 -8.62
CA MET A 8 -5.84 16.65 -7.32
C MET A 8 -4.74 17.71 -7.47
N VAL A 9 -4.71 18.66 -6.55
CA VAL A 9 -3.59 19.60 -6.38
C VAL A 9 -3.07 19.45 -4.96
N ASN A 10 -1.84 18.96 -4.82
CA ASN A 10 -1.23 18.79 -3.50
C ASN A 10 -0.58 20.12 -3.05
N VAL A 11 -1.27 20.85 -2.17
CA VAL A 11 -0.76 22.08 -1.53
C VAL A 11 -0.19 21.85 -0.14
N ARG A 12 -0.12 20.59 0.32
CA ARG A 12 0.39 20.24 1.65
C ARG A 12 1.81 19.71 1.57
N GLU A 13 1.97 18.43 1.21
CA GLU A 13 3.29 17.79 1.12
C GLU A 13 4.20 18.47 0.10
N HIS A 14 3.63 18.98 -0.99
CA HIS A 14 4.40 19.62 -2.06
C HIS A 14 4.45 21.15 -1.93
N CYS A 15 3.90 21.74 -0.88
CA CYS A 15 3.91 23.18 -0.67
C CYS A 15 4.04 23.56 0.81
N SER A 16 2.97 23.52 1.61
CA SER A 16 3.01 24.05 2.99
C SER A 16 4.00 23.36 3.92
N TRP A 17 4.31 22.09 3.71
CA TRP A 17 5.25 21.34 4.57
C TRP A 17 6.72 21.42 4.14
N CYS A 18 6.98 21.87 2.91
CA CYS A 18 8.33 21.89 2.34
C CYS A 18 8.80 23.30 1.97
N THR A 19 8.05 24.34 2.33
CA THR A 19 8.38 25.74 2.03
C THR A 19 8.29 26.54 3.33
N GLU A 20 9.43 27.09 3.77
CA GLU A 20 9.57 27.73 5.07
C GLU A 20 8.82 29.08 5.15
N SER A 21 8.88 29.89 4.08
CA SER A 21 8.14 31.15 4.01
C SER A 21 6.68 30.92 3.66
N ASN A 22 5.78 31.52 4.44
CA ASN A 22 4.34 31.50 4.18
C ASN A 22 3.99 32.25 2.89
N GLU A 23 4.65 33.37 2.60
CA GLU A 23 4.47 34.15 1.38
C GLU A 23 4.85 33.33 0.14
N GLU A 24 6.02 32.69 0.17
CA GLU A 24 6.46 31.82 -0.93
C GLU A 24 5.54 30.60 -1.10
N ALA A 25 5.10 30.00 0.00
CA ALA A 25 4.15 28.89 -0.03
C ALA A 25 2.81 29.31 -0.64
N LEU A 26 2.32 30.52 -0.32
CA LEU A 26 1.09 31.05 -0.89
C LEU A 26 1.21 31.25 -2.41
N GLU A 27 2.30 31.86 -2.87
CA GLU A 27 2.52 32.07 -4.31
C GLU A 27 2.66 30.74 -5.06
N LYS A 28 3.39 29.78 -4.48
CA LYS A 28 3.51 28.43 -5.02
C LYS A 28 2.15 27.72 -5.06
N ALA A 29 1.34 27.81 -4.00
CA ALA A 29 0.01 27.21 -3.96
C ALA A 29 -0.92 27.78 -5.05
N LYS A 30 -0.90 29.10 -5.27
CA LYS A 30 -1.66 29.75 -6.37
C LYS A 30 -1.24 29.19 -7.73
N ILE A 31 0.05 29.03 -7.97
CA ILE A 31 0.57 28.47 -9.23
C ILE A 31 0.11 27.01 -9.41
N LEU A 32 0.22 26.19 -8.36
CA LEU A 32 -0.20 24.79 -8.37
C LEU A 32 -1.71 24.65 -8.65
N VAL A 33 -2.53 25.46 -7.97
CA VAL A 33 -4.00 25.45 -8.15
C VAL A 33 -4.36 25.90 -9.56
N ASN A 34 -3.79 27.00 -10.06
CA ASN A 34 -4.04 27.45 -11.43
C ASN A 34 -3.63 26.41 -12.47
N SER A 35 -2.51 25.73 -12.26
CA SER A 35 -2.07 24.63 -13.14
C SER A 35 -3.03 23.45 -13.10
N GLY A 36 -3.53 23.10 -11.90
CA GLY A 36 -4.56 22.08 -11.73
C GLY A 36 -5.87 22.44 -12.45
N ILE A 37 -6.33 23.69 -12.34
CA ILE A 37 -7.52 24.17 -13.06
C ILE A 37 -7.33 24.06 -14.57
N LYS A 38 -6.17 24.49 -15.10
CA LYS A 38 -5.87 24.38 -16.54
C LYS A 38 -5.92 22.93 -17.01
N ARG A 39 -5.31 22.01 -16.27
CA ARG A 39 -5.36 20.59 -16.58
C ARG A 39 -6.78 20.02 -16.48
N ALA A 40 -7.56 20.42 -15.47
CA ALA A 40 -8.92 19.95 -15.24
C ALA A 40 -9.85 20.25 -16.42
N ARG A 41 -9.60 21.33 -17.16
CA ARG A 41 -10.34 21.70 -18.38
C ARG A 41 -10.10 20.77 -19.56
N GLU A 42 -8.92 20.13 -19.60
CA GLU A 42 -8.49 19.23 -20.66
C GLU A 42 -8.70 17.75 -20.29
N LEU A 43 -9.34 17.45 -19.15
CA LEU A 43 -9.59 16.08 -18.75
C LEU A 43 -10.59 15.42 -19.69
N GLU A 44 -10.32 14.17 -20.02
CA GLU A 44 -11.19 13.32 -20.82
C GLU A 44 -11.50 12.02 -20.07
N ILE A 45 -12.53 11.32 -20.52
CA ILE A 45 -12.90 10.03 -19.94
C ILE A 45 -11.90 8.99 -20.45
N VAL A 46 -11.23 8.31 -19.52
CA VAL A 46 -10.41 7.14 -19.84
C VAL A 46 -11.25 5.88 -19.61
N PRO A 47 -11.28 4.92 -20.55
CA PRO A 47 -12.03 3.68 -20.34
C PRO A 47 -11.42 2.85 -19.22
N ILE A 48 -12.26 2.37 -18.31
CA ILE A 48 -11.85 1.42 -17.26
C ILE A 48 -11.63 0.06 -17.92
N ARG A 49 -10.41 -0.47 -17.79
CA ARG A 49 -10.09 -1.82 -18.25
C ARG A 49 -10.42 -2.83 -17.15
N THR A 50 -11.29 -3.78 -17.46
CA THR A 50 -11.50 -4.96 -16.62
C THR A 50 -10.51 -6.05 -17.02
N VAL A 51 -9.88 -6.69 -16.04
CA VAL A 51 -8.98 -7.83 -16.25
C VAL A 51 -9.45 -9.01 -15.38
N PRO A 52 -9.36 -10.25 -15.87
CA PRO A 52 -9.63 -11.41 -15.04
C PRO A 52 -8.59 -11.47 -13.91
N VAL A 53 -9.05 -11.79 -12.70
CA VAL A 53 -8.19 -12.00 -11.54
C VAL A 53 -8.24 -13.48 -11.17
N GLU A 54 -7.08 -14.12 -11.18
CA GLU A 54 -6.95 -15.51 -10.73
C GLU A 54 -7.27 -15.59 -9.23
N LYS A 55 -8.09 -16.57 -8.81
CA LYS A 55 -8.44 -16.75 -7.39
C LYS A 55 -7.34 -17.51 -6.65
N ALA A 56 -6.13 -16.96 -6.69
CA ALA A 56 -4.97 -17.46 -5.98
C ALA A 56 -4.13 -16.32 -5.42
N THR A 57 -3.34 -16.59 -4.39
CA THR A 57 -2.46 -15.61 -3.73
C THR A 57 -1.07 -16.21 -3.54
N LEU A 58 -0.05 -15.38 -3.72
CA LEU A 58 1.34 -15.71 -3.39
C LEU A 58 1.73 -14.96 -2.12
N VAL A 59 2.18 -15.70 -1.11
CA VAL A 59 2.78 -15.17 0.11
C VAL A 59 4.28 -15.41 0.05
N VAL A 60 5.06 -14.35 0.21
CA VAL A 60 6.53 -14.40 0.20
C VAL A 60 7.03 -14.19 1.63
N GLY A 61 7.74 -15.20 2.14
CA GLY A 61 8.23 -15.29 3.52
C GLY A 61 7.35 -16.18 4.40
N GLY A 62 7.92 -17.29 4.86
CA GLY A 62 7.34 -18.27 5.79
C GLY A 62 7.55 -17.94 7.26
N GLY A 63 7.70 -16.66 7.63
CA GLY A 63 7.66 -16.24 9.03
C GLY A 63 6.25 -16.27 9.63
N ILE A 64 6.11 -15.95 10.92
CA ILE A 64 4.80 -15.94 11.61
C ILE A 64 3.73 -15.08 10.89
N ALA A 65 4.11 -13.93 10.33
CA ALA A 65 3.19 -13.08 9.58
C ALA A 65 2.70 -13.76 8.29
N GLY A 66 3.61 -14.31 7.49
CA GLY A 66 3.27 -14.96 6.23
C GLY A 66 2.51 -16.26 6.41
N MET A 67 2.88 -17.08 7.40
CA MET A 67 2.12 -18.30 7.73
C MET A 67 0.68 -18.00 8.15
N ASN A 68 0.47 -16.99 9.01
CA ASN A 68 -0.88 -16.59 9.40
C ASN A 68 -1.69 -16.03 8.23
N SER A 69 -1.11 -15.13 7.42
CA SER A 69 -1.79 -14.63 6.21
C SER A 69 -2.15 -15.75 5.23
N ALA A 70 -1.25 -16.73 5.05
CA ALA A 70 -1.51 -17.88 4.20
C ALA A 70 -2.64 -18.76 4.74
N LEU A 71 -2.65 -19.02 6.05
CA LEU A 71 -3.68 -19.82 6.71
C LEU A 71 -5.06 -19.15 6.65
N ASP A 72 -5.14 -17.84 6.93
CA ASP A 72 -6.38 -17.07 6.88
C ASP A 72 -7.01 -17.09 5.48
N LEU A 73 -6.20 -16.91 4.45
CA LEU A 73 -6.64 -16.96 3.04
C LEU A 73 -7.04 -18.37 2.61
N ALA A 74 -6.27 -19.39 3.03
CA ALA A 74 -6.59 -20.78 2.74
C ALA A 74 -7.90 -21.24 3.41
N ASN A 75 -8.15 -20.80 4.65
CA ASN A 75 -9.39 -21.06 5.38
C ASN A 75 -10.62 -20.43 4.69
N GLN A 76 -10.44 -19.36 3.93
CA GLN A 76 -11.48 -18.74 3.09
C GLN A 76 -11.62 -19.43 1.71
N GLY A 77 -10.90 -20.52 1.46
CA GLY A 77 -10.94 -21.27 0.21
C GLY A 77 -10.22 -20.58 -0.95
N ILE A 78 -9.23 -19.73 -0.66
CA ILE A 78 -8.35 -19.14 -1.68
C ILE A 78 -7.12 -20.02 -1.81
N LYS A 79 -6.69 -20.31 -3.05
CA LYS A 79 -5.46 -21.07 -3.29
C LYS A 79 -4.25 -20.22 -2.90
N VAL A 80 -3.42 -20.70 -1.99
CA VAL A 80 -2.22 -19.97 -1.54
C VAL A 80 -0.95 -20.70 -1.92
N TYR A 81 -0.02 -19.97 -2.51
CA TYR A 81 1.38 -20.37 -2.68
C TYR A 81 2.19 -19.67 -1.60
N LEU A 82 2.88 -20.42 -0.72
CA LEU A 82 3.80 -19.86 0.26
C LEU A 82 5.24 -20.15 -0.19
N VAL A 83 6.03 -19.10 -0.41
CA VAL A 83 7.43 -19.21 -0.82
C VAL A 83 8.32 -18.68 0.28
N GLU A 84 9.25 -19.50 0.76
CA GLU A 84 10.27 -19.16 1.74
C GLU A 84 11.65 -19.30 1.11
N GLU A 85 12.56 -18.38 1.43
CA GLU A 85 13.94 -18.38 0.92
C GLU A 85 14.76 -19.47 1.59
N LYS A 86 14.55 -19.69 2.89
CA LYS A 86 15.26 -20.70 3.68
C LYS A 86 14.67 -22.09 3.49
N THR A 87 15.43 -23.09 3.94
CA THR A 87 15.00 -24.49 3.94
C THR A 87 13.86 -24.77 4.93
N THR A 88 13.60 -23.86 5.87
CA THR A 88 12.55 -24.00 6.90
C THR A 88 11.73 -22.73 7.04
N ILE A 89 10.44 -22.91 7.39
CA ILE A 89 9.52 -21.85 7.80
C ILE A 89 9.67 -21.55 9.30
N GLY A 90 9.01 -20.51 9.79
CA GLY A 90 9.06 -20.04 11.19
C GLY A 90 9.76 -18.69 11.37
N GLY A 91 10.59 -18.29 10.41
CA GLY A 91 11.28 -16.99 10.41
C GLY A 91 12.11 -16.77 11.68
N ARG A 92 12.12 -15.54 12.21
CA ARG A 92 12.83 -15.22 13.46
C ARG A 92 12.18 -15.82 14.70
N MET A 93 10.87 -16.09 14.67
CA MET A 93 10.14 -16.63 15.82
C MET A 93 10.65 -18.02 16.20
N ALA A 94 10.98 -18.86 15.22
CA ALA A 94 11.56 -20.19 15.44
C ALA A 94 13.00 -20.15 16.04
N GLN A 95 13.60 -18.97 16.18
CA GLN A 95 14.93 -18.80 16.80
C GLN A 95 14.84 -18.30 18.24
N LEU A 96 13.66 -17.91 18.71
CA LEU A 96 13.45 -17.41 20.07
C LEU A 96 13.23 -18.60 21.00
N ASP A 97 13.68 -18.50 22.25
CA ASP A 97 13.39 -19.50 23.27
C ASP A 97 11.98 -19.29 23.85
N ARG A 98 11.62 -18.04 24.15
CA ARG A 98 10.33 -17.66 24.72
C ARG A 98 9.76 -16.39 24.10
N THR A 99 8.45 -16.24 24.20
CA THR A 99 7.72 -15.07 23.69
C THR A 99 7.06 -14.29 24.82
N PHE A 100 7.35 -12.99 24.91
CA PHE A 100 6.70 -12.09 25.86
C PHE A 100 5.29 -11.70 25.36
N PRO A 101 4.27 -11.50 26.22
CA PRO A 101 4.31 -11.47 27.69
C PRO A 101 4.04 -12.80 28.39
N THR A 102 3.58 -13.81 27.66
CA THR A 102 3.11 -15.06 28.25
C THR A 102 4.23 -16.00 28.67
N ASP A 103 5.46 -15.74 28.21
CA ASP A 103 6.64 -16.57 28.42
C ASP A 103 6.49 -17.99 27.86
N ASP A 104 5.60 -18.13 26.86
CA ASP A 104 5.40 -19.37 26.14
C ASP A 104 6.61 -19.68 25.26
N CYS A 105 6.91 -20.97 25.11
CA CYS A 105 7.89 -21.42 24.14
C CYS A 105 7.50 -20.92 22.75
N SER A 106 8.50 -20.44 22.01
CA SER A 106 8.34 -20.17 20.58
C SER A 106 8.09 -21.48 19.81
N ILE A 107 7.91 -21.41 18.49
CA ILE A 107 7.56 -22.54 17.61
C ILE A 107 8.35 -23.83 17.91
#